data_AF-A0A819MS91-F1
#
_entry.id   AF-A0A819MS91-F1
#
_cell.length_a   1.000
_cell.length_b   1.000
_cell.length_c   1.000
_cell.angle_alpha   90.00
_cell.angle_beta   90.00
_cell.angle_gamma   90.00
#
_symmetry.space_group_name_H-M   'P 1'
#
loop_
_entity.id
_entity.type
_entity.pdbx_description
1 polymer ?
#
loop_
_entity_poly.entity_id
_entity_poly.type
_entity_poly.pdbx_seq_one_letter_code
_entity_poly.pdbx_strand_id
1 'polypeptide(L)'
;MSDDIHPINQSNQQYNEQDSYKLAAQTDNLIIEYLITPNSSTAELDVTFLLKNQTSSIIDHIDIHVIDSMSSKLLNTTSANRISFTTISLFPRSQNYIHIYFAINAISFSQNLKTTLSYTINGSNKNEKDSIEFKLNLPCSQYLRKKLMNSDAFADLMSSGTLTCQSHIDIPLSNQDFTSRIKTICQSYRLTIVEQINSAASLYAETILGQPIAFLLKSTNSQTNISVDGKSTETHFLSNLMEEIKTPLR
;
A
#
# COMPACT_ATOMS: atom_id res chain seq x y z
N MET A 1 8.82 -32.60 33.00
CA MET A 1 9.35 -31.32 33.50
C MET A 1 10.67 -31.12 32.79
N SER A 2 10.69 -30.99 31.45
CA SER A 2 10.03 -29.97 30.62
C SER A 2 10.61 -28.60 30.94
N ASP A 3 11.49 -28.11 30.05
CA ASP A 3 11.52 -26.73 29.55
C ASP A 3 12.58 -26.66 28.44
N ASP A 4 12.24 -27.21 27.27
CA ASP A 4 12.93 -26.91 26.02
C ASP A 4 12.43 -25.54 25.52
N ILE A 5 13.29 -24.53 25.65
CA ILE A 5 13.06 -23.19 25.10
C ILE A 5 13.32 -23.28 23.59
N HIS A 6 12.25 -23.40 22.81
CA HIS A 6 12.30 -23.17 21.37
C HIS A 6 12.66 -21.70 21.09
N PRO A 7 13.63 -21.42 20.20
CA PRO A 7 13.82 -20.06 19.70
C PRO A 7 12.62 -19.69 18.81
N ILE A 8 11.99 -18.57 19.17
CA ILE A 8 10.91 -17.93 18.42
C ILE A 8 11.43 -17.63 17.01
N ASN A 9 10.89 -18.35 16.04
CA ASN A 9 11.13 -18.12 14.62
C ASN A 9 10.54 -16.75 14.27
N GLN A 10 11.36 -15.70 14.34
CA GLN A 10 11.09 -14.44 13.66
C GLN A 10 11.11 -14.76 12.17
N SER A 11 9.94 -15.02 11.61
CA SER A 11 9.74 -15.06 10.17
C SER A 11 10.10 -13.69 9.62
N ASN A 12 11.35 -13.58 9.15
CA ASN A 12 11.82 -12.53 8.27
C ASN A 12 10.94 -12.54 7.03
N GLN A 13 9.85 -11.78 7.07
CA GLN A 13 9.21 -11.33 5.85
C GLN A 13 10.22 -10.40 5.18
N GLN A 14 10.87 -10.91 4.13
CA GLN A 14 11.65 -10.09 3.23
C GLN A 14 10.72 -9.04 2.64
N TYR A 15 10.70 -7.86 3.25
CA TYR A 15 10.11 -6.66 2.67
C TYR A 15 10.79 -6.45 1.31
N ASN A 16 10.03 -6.50 0.22
CA ASN A 16 10.53 -6.10 -1.08
C ASN A 16 10.96 -4.62 -0.98
N GLU A 17 12.22 -4.33 -1.28
CA GLU A 17 12.94 -3.05 -1.09
C GLU A 17 12.37 -1.81 -1.84
N GLN A 18 11.11 -1.77 -2.28
CA GLN A 18 10.61 -0.66 -3.13
C GLN A 18 9.25 -0.09 -2.75
N ASP A 19 8.71 -0.53 -1.62
CA ASP A 19 7.53 0.05 -1.01
C ASP A 19 8.03 1.11 0.00
N SER A 20 8.08 2.38 -0.43
CA SER A 20 8.62 3.46 0.39
C SER A 20 7.61 3.96 1.42
N TYR A 21 8.11 4.17 2.64
CA TYR A 21 7.34 4.78 3.71
C TYR A 21 6.88 6.19 3.31
N LYS A 22 5.58 6.47 3.49
CA LYS A 22 4.98 7.78 3.27
C LYS A 22 4.85 8.51 4.59
N LEU A 23 5.12 9.81 4.59
CA LEU A 23 4.87 10.65 5.76
C LEU A 23 3.36 10.75 6.00
N ALA A 24 2.91 10.36 7.20
CA ALA A 24 1.54 10.57 7.68
C ALA A 24 1.43 11.88 8.46
N ALA A 25 2.36 12.11 9.39
CA ALA A 25 2.39 13.30 10.22
C ALA A 25 3.79 13.56 10.79
N GLN A 26 4.06 14.80 11.15
CA GLN A 26 5.28 15.21 11.84
C GLN A 26 4.95 16.33 12.83
N THR A 27 5.36 16.14 14.07
CA THR A 27 5.32 17.16 15.13
C THR A 27 6.70 17.31 15.76
N ASP A 28 6.83 18.21 16.73
CA ASP A 28 8.06 18.37 17.52
C ASP A 28 8.38 17.12 18.36
N ASN A 29 7.37 16.30 18.66
CA ASN A 29 7.48 15.13 19.53
C ASN A 29 7.65 13.82 18.75
N LEU A 30 6.95 13.67 17.62
CA LEU A 30 6.85 12.40 16.91
C LEU A 30 6.77 12.60 15.39
N ILE A 31 7.52 11.77 14.65
CA ILE A 31 7.32 11.59 13.21
C ILE A 31 6.61 10.26 12.99
N ILE A 32 5.56 10.27 12.17
CA ILE A 32 4.76 9.11 11.81
C ILE A 32 4.88 8.92 10.30
N GLU A 33 5.47 7.79 9.91
CA GLU A 33 5.49 7.32 8.55
C GLU A 33 4.69 6.01 8.45
N TYR A 34 4.20 5.67 7.27
CA TYR A 34 3.46 4.42 7.07
C TYR A 34 3.79 3.77 5.73
N LEU A 35 3.68 2.45 5.72
CA LEU A 35 3.73 1.63 4.54
C LEU A 35 2.50 0.72 4.49
N ILE A 36 1.93 0.55 3.29
CA ILE A 36 0.77 -0.31 3.06
C ILE A 36 1.23 -1.51 2.24
N THR A 37 0.94 -2.71 2.74
CA THR A 37 1.23 -3.97 2.05
C THR A 37 -0.05 -4.79 1.92
N PRO A 38 -0.49 -5.14 0.70
CA PRO A 38 -1.61 -6.05 0.51
C PRO A 38 -1.25 -7.46 0.97
N ASN A 39 -2.15 -8.10 1.71
CA ASN A 39 -1.97 -9.50 2.08
C ASN A 39 -1.96 -10.38 0.81
N SER A 40 -1.08 -11.38 0.78
CA SER A 40 -0.95 -12.27 -0.37
C SER A 40 -2.16 -13.19 -0.56
N SER A 41 -2.85 -13.54 0.54
CA SER A 41 -3.83 -14.63 0.60
C SER A 41 -5.22 -14.18 1.04
N THR A 42 -5.33 -13.11 1.82
CA THR A 42 -6.60 -12.58 2.34
C THR A 42 -6.97 -11.24 1.71
N ALA A 43 -8.24 -10.86 1.81
CA ALA A 43 -8.76 -9.55 1.40
C ALA A 43 -8.40 -8.47 2.43
N GLU A 44 -7.12 -8.37 2.80
CA GLU A 44 -6.64 -7.53 3.88
C GLU A 44 -5.47 -6.65 3.45
N LEU A 45 -5.34 -5.49 4.09
CA LEU A 45 -4.16 -4.62 4.03
C LEU A 45 -3.45 -4.62 5.37
N ASP A 46 -2.13 -4.85 5.37
CA ASP A 46 -1.22 -4.54 6.48
C ASP A 46 -0.76 -3.08 6.33
N VAL A 47 -0.97 -2.29 7.37
CA VAL A 47 -0.41 -0.94 7.47
C VAL A 47 0.63 -0.95 8.59
N THR A 48 1.89 -0.83 8.18
CA THR A 48 3.03 -0.71 9.07
C THR A 48 3.31 0.76 9.32
N PHE A 49 3.17 1.23 10.56
CA PHE A 49 3.61 2.57 10.96
C PHE A 49 5.02 2.52 11.51
N LEU A 50 5.88 3.42 11.03
CA LEU A 50 7.16 3.73 11.62
C LEU A 50 7.02 5.01 12.45
N LEU A 51 7.15 4.84 13.77
CA LEU A 51 7.06 5.92 14.74
C LEU A 51 8.47 6.33 15.16
N LYS A 52 8.84 7.60 15.01
CA LYS A 52 10.17 8.12 15.38
C LYS A 52 10.05 9.17 16.47
N ASN A 53 10.52 8.86 17.67
CA ASN A 53 10.50 9.75 18.82
C ASN A 53 11.55 10.86 18.64
N GLN A 54 11.09 12.12 18.62
CA GLN A 54 11.95 13.31 18.50
C GLN A 54 12.32 13.92 19.85
N THR A 55 11.75 13.42 20.94
CA THR A 55 11.95 13.93 22.29
C THR A 55 13.20 13.31 22.96
N SER A 56 13.55 13.87 24.12
CA SER A 56 14.54 13.30 25.05
C SER A 56 13.92 12.35 26.08
N SER A 57 12.63 12.04 25.97
CA SER A 57 11.87 11.26 26.94
C SER A 57 11.34 9.97 26.32
N ILE A 58 10.97 8.99 27.15
CA ILE A 58 10.29 7.79 26.67
C ILE A 58 8.86 8.16 26.27
N ILE A 59 8.41 7.62 25.13
CA ILE A 59 7.02 7.66 24.71
C ILE A 59 6.41 6.27 24.85
N ASP A 60 5.24 6.14 25.49
CA ASP A 60 4.53 4.88 25.67
C ASP A 60 3.00 5.07 25.61
N HIS A 61 2.25 4.01 25.95
CA HIS A 61 0.78 3.98 25.90
C HIS A 61 0.24 4.49 24.56
N ILE A 62 0.79 3.95 23.47
CA ILE A 62 0.43 4.35 22.12
C ILE A 62 -0.90 3.71 21.77
N ASP A 63 -1.84 4.53 21.32
CA ASP A 63 -3.15 4.09 20.87
C ASP A 63 -3.41 4.66 19.47
N ILE A 64 -3.91 3.82 18.58
CA ILE A 64 -4.42 4.24 17.28
C ILE A 64 -5.92 4.06 17.26
N HIS A 65 -6.61 5.11 16.85
CA HIS A 65 -8.04 5.08 16.53
C HIS A 65 -8.22 5.46 15.06
N VAL A 66 -8.92 4.61 14.31
CA VAL A 66 -9.24 4.85 12.90
C VAL A 66 -10.75 4.88 12.74
N ILE A 67 -11.26 5.90 12.06
CA ILE A 67 -12.67 5.91 11.64
C ILE A 67 -12.79 5.04 10.40
N ASP A 68 -13.43 3.88 10.55
CA ASP A 68 -13.74 2.95 9.47
C ASP A 68 -14.54 3.62 8.35
N SER A 69 -14.50 2.97 7.18
CA SER A 69 -15.46 3.20 6.10
C SER A 69 -16.27 1.94 5.81
N MET A 70 -17.27 2.04 4.95
CA MET A 70 -17.99 0.85 4.46
C MET A 70 -17.05 -0.12 3.71
N SER A 71 -16.00 0.41 3.09
CA SER A 71 -15.07 -0.31 2.24
C SER A 71 -13.86 -0.88 2.99
N SER A 72 -13.49 -0.28 4.13
CA SER A 72 -12.30 -0.67 4.91
C SER A 72 -12.62 -0.68 6.39
N LYS A 73 -12.46 -1.85 7.02
CA LYS A 73 -12.73 -2.05 8.46
C LYS A 73 -11.47 -2.44 9.20
N LEU A 74 -11.17 -1.75 10.28
CA LEU A 74 -10.04 -2.06 11.15
C LEU A 74 -10.24 -3.40 11.87
N LEU A 75 -9.22 -4.25 11.85
CA LEU A 75 -9.22 -5.57 12.48
C LEU A 75 -8.53 -5.54 13.85
N ASN A 76 -8.74 -6.59 14.65
CA ASN A 76 -8.09 -6.80 15.95
C ASN A 76 -8.26 -5.62 16.93
N THR A 77 -9.45 -5.01 16.91
CA THR A 77 -9.77 -3.85 17.74
C THR A 77 -10.24 -4.28 19.11
N THR A 78 -9.90 -3.51 20.14
CA THR A 78 -10.36 -3.79 21.52
C THR A 78 -11.79 -3.31 21.74
N SER A 79 -12.15 -2.17 21.14
CA SER A 79 -13.49 -1.57 21.07
C SER A 79 -13.45 -0.30 20.21
N ALA A 80 -14.56 0.05 19.56
CA ALA A 80 -14.73 1.31 18.81
C ALA A 80 -13.58 1.66 17.84
N ASN A 81 -13.11 0.69 17.05
CA ASN A 81 -12.04 0.87 16.05
C ASN A 81 -10.74 1.45 16.62
N ARG A 82 -10.42 1.03 17.84
CA ARG A 82 -9.20 1.39 18.53
C ARG A 82 -8.31 0.18 18.75
N ILE A 83 -7.01 0.39 18.57
CA ILE A 83 -5.94 -0.57 18.86
C ILE A 83 -5.00 0.10 19.85
N SER A 84 -4.73 -0.60 20.96
CA SER A 84 -3.87 -0.13 22.04
C SER A 84 -2.58 -0.93 22.08
N PHE A 85 -1.44 -0.24 21.98
CA PHE A 85 -0.09 -0.80 22.00
C PHE A 85 0.57 -0.55 23.36
N THR A 86 0.05 -1.21 24.39
CA THR A 86 0.46 -0.98 25.79
C THR A 86 1.84 -1.51 26.14
N THR A 87 2.36 -2.48 25.37
CA THR A 87 3.69 -3.08 25.59
C THR A 87 4.81 -2.41 24.80
N ILE A 88 4.48 -1.38 24.01
CA ILE A 88 5.43 -0.70 23.14
C ILE A 88 5.88 0.60 23.80
N SER A 89 7.20 0.75 23.93
CA SER A 89 7.85 1.98 24.37
C SER A 89 8.85 2.44 23.32
N LEU A 90 8.81 3.72 22.99
CA LEU A 90 9.79 4.40 22.15
C LEU A 90 10.76 5.16 23.05
N PHE A 91 11.98 4.67 23.14
CA PHE A 91 13.06 5.36 23.82
C PHE A 91 13.38 6.73 23.19
N PRO A 92 14.01 7.65 23.93
CA PRO A 92 14.45 8.94 23.39
C PRO A 92 15.22 8.77 22.08
N ARG A 93 14.87 9.58 21.07
CA ARG A 93 15.56 9.58 19.76
C ARG A 93 15.59 8.21 19.04
N SER A 94 14.68 7.30 19.41
CA SER A 94 14.56 5.97 18.80
C SER A 94 13.35 5.88 17.89
N GLN A 95 13.23 4.75 17.20
CA GLN A 95 12.09 4.43 16.36
C GLN A 95 11.54 3.04 16.64
N ASN A 96 10.26 2.83 16.38
CA ASN A 96 9.63 1.53 16.49
C ASN A 96 8.56 1.34 15.41
N TYR A 97 8.26 0.08 15.09
CA TYR A 97 7.25 -0.29 14.12
C TYR A 97 6.00 -0.83 14.82
N ILE A 98 4.84 -0.43 14.34
CA ILE A 98 3.56 -1.01 14.77
C ILE A 98 2.73 -1.37 13.55
N HIS A 99 1.95 -2.43 13.67
CA HIS A 99 1.15 -2.98 12.58
C HIS A 99 -0.33 -2.89 12.91
N ILE A 100 -1.12 -2.44 11.94
CA ILE A 100 -2.58 -2.54 11.98
C ILE A 100 -3.07 -3.19 10.69
N TYR A 101 -4.23 -3.83 10.75
CA TYR A 101 -4.77 -4.59 9.63
C TYR A 101 -6.17 -4.09 9.28
N PHE A 102 -6.47 -4.01 7.99
CA PHE A 102 -7.81 -3.68 7.50
C PHE A 102 -8.38 -4.84 6.71
N ALA A 103 -9.62 -5.25 7.00
CA ALA A 103 -10.41 -6.03 6.07
C ALA A 103 -11.02 -5.11 5.01
N ILE A 104 -10.88 -5.50 3.74
CA ILE A 104 -11.36 -4.72 2.60
C ILE A 104 -12.61 -5.39 2.02
N ASN A 105 -13.69 -4.63 1.96
CA ASN A 105 -14.98 -5.09 1.44
C ASN A 105 -15.25 -4.57 0.02
N ALA A 106 -14.65 -3.43 -0.34
CA ALA A 106 -14.81 -2.81 -1.64
C ALA A 106 -13.54 -2.03 -2.00
N ILE A 107 -13.24 -1.97 -3.30
CA ILE A 107 -12.00 -1.38 -3.81
C ILE A 107 -12.23 -0.23 -4.78
N SER A 108 -13.48 0.03 -5.20
CA SER A 108 -13.84 0.95 -6.29
C SER A 108 -13.25 2.37 -6.18
N PHE A 109 -12.91 2.82 -4.97
CA PHE A 109 -12.43 4.17 -4.70
C PHE A 109 -11.29 4.18 -3.68
N SER A 110 -10.36 5.14 -3.84
CA SER A 110 -9.39 5.47 -2.80
C SER A 110 -10.10 5.88 -1.50
N GLN A 111 -9.54 5.46 -0.38
CA GLN A 111 -10.06 5.79 0.95
C GLN A 111 -9.12 6.80 1.63
N ASN A 112 -9.71 7.72 2.39
CA ASN A 112 -8.99 8.62 3.29
C ASN A 112 -9.56 8.46 4.69
N LEU A 113 -8.93 7.63 5.50
CA LEU A 113 -9.43 7.26 6.82
C LEU A 113 -8.91 8.28 7.85
N LYS A 114 -9.82 8.93 8.57
CA LYS A 114 -9.43 9.81 9.68
C LYS A 114 -8.81 8.94 10.77
N THR A 115 -7.57 9.25 11.10
CA THR A 115 -6.77 8.50 12.07
C THR A 115 -6.29 9.44 13.17
N THR A 116 -6.38 8.98 14.41
CA THR A 116 -5.84 9.67 15.58
C THR A 116 -4.87 8.72 16.28
N LEU A 117 -3.62 9.15 16.45
CA LEU A 117 -2.64 8.47 17.28
C LEU A 117 -2.46 9.26 18.57
N SER A 118 -2.75 8.65 19.72
CA SER A 118 -2.49 9.23 21.04
C SER A 118 -1.38 8.50 21.76
N TYR A 119 -0.62 9.21 22.58
CA TYR A 119 0.54 8.67 23.29
C TYR A 119 0.80 9.44 24.58
N THR A 120 1.65 8.88 25.43
CA THR A 120 2.11 9.51 26.67
C THR A 120 3.62 9.74 26.60
N ILE A 121 4.06 10.96 26.91
CA ILE A 121 5.47 11.33 27.07
C ILE A 121 5.80 11.24 28.56
N ASN A 122 6.78 10.42 28.91
CA ASN A 122 7.21 10.23 30.30
C ASN A 122 8.18 11.34 30.70
N GLY A 123 7.64 12.37 31.35
CA GLY A 123 8.41 13.48 31.91
C GLY A 123 8.96 13.16 33.31
N SER A 124 10.00 13.87 33.73
CA SER A 124 10.64 13.70 35.04
C SER A 124 9.72 14.02 36.22
N ASN A 125 8.81 15.00 36.06
CA ASN A 125 7.88 15.44 37.11
C ASN A 125 6.44 14.99 36.86
N LYS A 126 6.02 14.95 35.60
CA LYS A 126 4.65 14.59 35.20
C LYS A 126 4.66 14.03 33.78
N ASN A 127 3.84 13.01 33.57
CA ASN A 127 3.56 12.49 32.24
C ASN A 127 2.61 13.41 31.49
N GLU A 128 2.95 13.67 30.23
CA GLU A 128 2.14 14.47 29.31
C GLU A 128 1.42 13.55 28.32
N LYS A 129 0.14 13.81 28.06
CA LYS A 129 -0.62 13.08 27.04
C LYS A 129 -0.79 13.97 25.83
N ASP A 130 -0.54 13.42 24.66
CA ASP A 130 -0.62 14.14 23.39
C ASP A 130 -1.31 13.26 22.33
N SER A 131 -1.80 13.90 21.26
CA SER A 131 -2.48 13.23 20.17
C SER A 131 -2.28 13.92 18.84
N ILE A 132 -2.10 13.13 17.79
CA ILE A 132 -1.88 13.60 16.42
C ILE A 132 -3.02 13.07 15.55
N GLU A 133 -3.75 13.98 14.89
CA GLU A 133 -4.74 13.62 13.88
C GLU A 133 -4.12 13.69 12.48
N PHE A 134 -4.35 12.67 11.66
CA PHE A 134 -3.94 12.63 10.25
C PHE A 134 -4.91 11.83 9.40
N LYS A 135 -4.73 11.87 8.08
CA LYS A 135 -5.49 11.05 7.13
C LYS A 135 -4.62 9.92 6.61
N LEU A 136 -5.02 8.68 6.88
CA LEU A 136 -4.42 7.51 6.27
C LEU A 136 -5.03 7.31 4.88
N ASN A 137 -4.23 7.50 3.84
CA ASN A 137 -4.66 7.35 2.45
C ASN A 137 -4.44 5.91 1.98
N LEU A 138 -5.51 5.26 1.52
CA LEU A 138 -5.47 3.96 0.86
C LEU A 138 -5.81 4.18 -0.64
N PRO A 139 -4.81 4.36 -1.52
CA PRO A 139 -5.04 4.49 -2.95
C PRO A 139 -5.41 3.15 -3.60
N CYS A 140 -6.03 3.18 -4.77
CA CYS A 140 -6.48 1.98 -5.49
C CYS A 140 -5.32 1.06 -5.85
N SER A 141 -4.14 1.62 -6.15
CA SER A 141 -2.90 0.86 -6.36
C SER A 141 -2.50 -0.03 -5.18
N GLN A 142 -2.90 0.30 -3.95
CA GLN A 142 -2.59 -0.52 -2.78
C GLN A 142 -3.45 -1.78 -2.67
N TYR A 143 -4.57 -1.83 -3.40
CA TYR A 143 -5.39 -3.03 -3.49
C TYR A 143 -4.89 -4.02 -4.54
N LEU A 144 -3.77 -3.75 -5.23
CA LEU A 144 -3.18 -4.65 -6.21
C LEU A 144 -2.18 -5.60 -5.58
N ARG A 145 -2.19 -6.86 -6.00
CA ARG A 145 -1.17 -7.85 -5.70
C ARG A 145 -0.50 -8.33 -6.98
N LYS A 146 0.82 -8.54 -6.89
CA LYS A 146 1.58 -9.18 -7.97
C LYS A 146 1.08 -10.60 -8.13
N LYS A 147 0.71 -10.97 -9.35
CA LYS A 147 0.36 -12.33 -9.73
C LYS A 147 0.97 -12.63 -11.08
N LEU A 148 1.74 -13.70 -11.18
CA LEU A 148 2.34 -14.11 -12.44
C LEU A 148 1.27 -14.69 -13.38
N MET A 149 1.41 -14.37 -14.66
CA MET A 149 0.56 -14.88 -15.73
C MET A 149 1.42 -15.09 -16.98
N ASN A 150 1.22 -16.20 -17.69
CA ASN A 150 1.89 -16.46 -18.96
C ASN A 150 1.09 -15.87 -20.13
N SER A 151 1.71 -15.73 -21.30
CA SER A 151 1.09 -15.11 -22.48
C SER A 151 -0.18 -15.83 -22.95
N ASP A 152 -0.23 -17.17 -22.91
CA ASP A 152 -1.41 -17.93 -23.35
C ASP A 152 -2.62 -17.65 -22.46
N ALA A 153 -2.45 -17.74 -21.13
CA ALA A 153 -3.49 -17.45 -20.16
C ALA A 153 -3.93 -15.97 -20.21
N PHE A 154 -3.01 -15.06 -20.52
CA PHE A 154 -3.33 -13.64 -20.72
C PHE A 154 -4.17 -13.44 -21.99
N ALA A 155 -3.81 -14.08 -23.10
CA ALA A 155 -4.58 -14.01 -24.33
C ALA A 155 -6.00 -14.59 -24.16
N ASP A 156 -6.14 -15.69 -23.43
CA ASP A 156 -7.42 -16.27 -23.05
C ASP A 156 -8.25 -15.28 -22.22
N LEU A 157 -7.67 -14.67 -21.19
CA LEU A 157 -8.35 -13.65 -20.38
C LEU A 157 -8.80 -12.44 -21.21
N MET A 158 -7.95 -11.99 -22.16
CA MET A 158 -8.25 -10.83 -23.00
C MET A 158 -9.36 -11.11 -24.02
N SER A 159 -9.57 -12.38 -24.39
CA SER A 159 -10.59 -12.82 -25.36
C SER A 159 -11.84 -13.42 -24.71
N SER A 160 -11.81 -13.76 -23.42
CA SER A 160 -12.90 -14.43 -22.71
C SER A 160 -14.16 -13.57 -22.52
N GLY A 161 -14.06 -12.25 -22.68
CA GLY A 161 -15.13 -11.30 -22.33
C GLY A 161 -15.29 -11.07 -20.82
N THR A 162 -14.42 -11.64 -19.98
CA THR A 162 -14.44 -11.42 -18.52
C THR A 162 -14.12 -9.96 -18.16
N LEU A 163 -13.18 -9.34 -18.86
CA LEU A 163 -12.81 -7.94 -18.64
C LEU A 163 -13.77 -7.03 -19.38
N THR A 164 -14.82 -6.60 -18.68
CA THR A 164 -15.94 -5.81 -19.23
C THR A 164 -15.67 -4.31 -19.28
N CYS A 165 -14.69 -3.83 -18.52
CA CYS A 165 -14.35 -2.42 -18.39
C CYS A 165 -13.04 -2.13 -19.11
N GLN A 166 -12.94 -0.95 -19.73
CA GLN A 166 -11.72 -0.46 -20.37
C GLN A 166 -11.50 1.02 -20.09
N SER A 167 -10.25 1.44 -20.00
CA SER A 167 -9.84 2.84 -19.84
C SER A 167 -8.51 3.08 -20.54
N HIS A 168 -8.24 4.32 -20.91
CA HIS A 168 -7.07 4.70 -21.72
C HIS A 168 -6.44 5.99 -21.20
N ILE A 169 -5.11 6.02 -21.12
CA ILE A 169 -4.32 7.23 -20.84
C ILE A 169 -3.05 7.24 -21.68
N ASP A 170 -2.53 8.43 -21.95
CA ASP A 170 -1.16 8.63 -22.40
C ASP A 170 -0.31 9.20 -21.26
N ILE A 171 0.87 8.62 -21.05
CA ILE A 171 1.84 9.07 -20.05
C ILE A 171 3.19 9.38 -20.71
N PRO A 172 3.95 10.38 -20.22
CA PRO A 172 5.28 10.65 -20.72
C PRO A 172 6.28 9.54 -20.33
N LEU A 173 7.31 9.36 -21.16
CA LEU A 173 8.48 8.53 -20.85
C LEU A 173 9.38 9.16 -19.79
N SER A 174 9.26 10.47 -19.54
CA SER A 174 9.96 11.20 -18.47
C SER A 174 11.48 10.99 -18.47
N ASN A 175 12.11 11.12 -19.65
CA ASN A 175 13.55 10.91 -19.88
C ASN A 175 14.06 9.48 -19.61
N GLN A 176 13.16 8.51 -19.45
CA GLN A 176 13.50 7.10 -19.36
C GLN A 176 13.26 6.41 -20.72
N ASP A 177 13.98 5.33 -21.01
CA ASP A 177 13.59 4.44 -22.11
C ASP A 177 12.31 3.66 -21.76
N PHE A 178 11.66 3.09 -22.77
CA PHE A 178 10.41 2.34 -22.63
C PHE A 178 10.52 1.24 -21.56
N THR A 179 11.58 0.43 -21.60
CA THR A 179 11.76 -0.70 -20.67
C THR A 179 11.91 -0.22 -19.23
N SER A 180 12.72 0.82 -19.02
CA SER A 180 12.91 1.42 -17.69
C SER A 180 11.61 2.01 -17.14
N ARG A 181 10.80 2.65 -18.00
CA ARG A 181 9.51 3.19 -17.60
C ARG A 181 8.51 2.10 -17.22
N ILE A 182 8.43 1.01 -18.00
CA ILE A 182 7.58 -0.15 -17.68
C ILE A 182 7.98 -0.75 -16.33
N LYS A 183 9.29 -0.94 -16.07
CA LYS A 183 9.77 -1.45 -14.78
C LYS A 183 9.34 -0.56 -13.62
N THR A 184 9.44 0.77 -13.79
CA THR A 184 9.01 1.74 -12.77
C THR A 184 7.52 1.61 -12.49
N ILE A 185 6.68 1.53 -13.53
CA ILE A 185 5.23 1.31 -13.40
C ILE A 185 4.95 -0.03 -12.68
N CYS A 186 5.58 -1.12 -13.10
CA CYS A 186 5.40 -2.43 -12.46
C CYS A 186 5.77 -2.42 -10.97
N GLN A 187 6.83 -1.70 -10.61
CA GLN A 187 7.25 -1.54 -9.23
C GLN A 187 6.24 -0.72 -8.42
N SER A 188 5.84 0.45 -8.91
CA SER A 188 4.93 1.36 -8.20
C SER A 188 3.49 0.83 -8.07
N TYR A 189 3.03 0.02 -9.02
CA TYR A 189 1.64 -0.44 -9.09
C TYR A 189 1.50 -1.97 -8.96
N ARG A 190 2.55 -2.66 -8.51
CA ARG A 190 2.53 -4.13 -8.27
C ARG A 190 2.07 -4.93 -9.49
N LEU A 191 2.41 -4.47 -10.69
CA LEU A 191 2.14 -5.17 -11.93
C LEU A 191 3.29 -6.13 -12.25
N THR A 192 2.97 -7.22 -12.94
CA THR A 192 3.94 -8.16 -13.52
C THR A 192 3.95 -8.02 -15.03
N ILE A 193 5.13 -8.07 -15.63
CA ILE A 193 5.29 -8.12 -17.08
C ILE A 193 4.93 -9.54 -17.53
N VAL A 194 3.91 -9.66 -18.39
CA VAL A 194 3.54 -10.93 -19.04
C VAL A 194 4.44 -11.15 -20.25
N GLU A 195 4.55 -10.12 -21.09
CA GLU A 195 5.45 -10.10 -22.24
C GLU A 195 5.86 -8.66 -22.56
N GLN A 196 7.01 -8.51 -23.20
CA GLN A 196 7.46 -7.26 -23.77
C GLN A 196 8.14 -7.54 -25.11
N ILE A 197 7.62 -6.94 -26.18
CA ILE A 197 8.10 -7.12 -27.55
C ILE A 197 8.30 -5.73 -28.16
N ASN A 198 9.55 -5.39 -28.47
CA ASN A 198 9.94 -4.09 -29.01
C ASN A 198 9.41 -2.93 -28.13
N SER A 199 8.51 -2.14 -28.69
CA SER A 199 7.92 -0.95 -28.07
C SER A 199 6.51 -1.23 -27.51
N ALA A 200 6.19 -2.49 -27.22
CA ALA A 200 4.92 -2.89 -26.62
C ALA A 200 5.14 -3.83 -25.42
N ALA A 201 4.25 -3.77 -24.44
CA ALA A 201 4.27 -4.63 -23.27
C ALA A 201 2.84 -4.99 -22.84
N SER A 202 2.66 -6.22 -22.36
CA SER A 202 1.44 -6.68 -21.71
C SER A 202 1.73 -6.86 -20.22
N LEU A 203 0.94 -6.22 -19.37
CA LEU A 203 1.09 -6.28 -17.91
C LEU A 203 -0.15 -6.86 -17.26
N TYR A 204 0.03 -7.48 -16.10
CA TYR A 204 -1.04 -8.11 -15.36
C TYR A 204 -0.88 -7.91 -13.85
N ALA A 205 -2.01 -7.83 -13.16
CA ALA A 205 -2.10 -7.93 -11.71
C ALA A 205 -3.48 -8.49 -11.33
N GLU A 206 -3.65 -8.73 -10.04
CA GLU A 206 -4.95 -9.06 -9.47
C GLU A 206 -5.22 -8.12 -8.29
N THR A 207 -6.48 -7.81 -8.02
CA THR A 207 -6.84 -7.11 -6.80
C THR A 207 -6.78 -8.07 -5.60
N ILE A 208 -6.71 -7.54 -4.39
CA ILE A 208 -6.83 -8.33 -3.15
C ILE A 208 -8.17 -9.07 -3.04
N LEU A 209 -9.19 -8.62 -3.79
CA LEU A 209 -10.50 -9.28 -3.91
C LEU A 209 -10.54 -10.33 -5.05
N GLY A 210 -9.42 -10.59 -5.71
CA GLY A 210 -9.34 -11.62 -6.75
C GLY A 210 -9.74 -11.17 -8.16
N GLN A 211 -9.94 -9.87 -8.39
CA GLN A 211 -10.37 -9.37 -9.69
C GLN A 211 -9.15 -9.17 -10.62
N PRO A 212 -9.17 -9.72 -11.84
CA PRO A 212 -8.06 -9.60 -12.77
C PRO A 212 -7.98 -8.19 -13.39
N ILE A 213 -6.75 -7.71 -13.60
CA ILE A 213 -6.48 -6.44 -14.26
C ILE A 213 -5.36 -6.61 -15.27
N ALA A 214 -5.62 -6.19 -16.50
CA ALA A 214 -4.70 -6.30 -17.62
C ALA A 214 -4.39 -4.92 -18.19
N PHE A 215 -3.15 -4.70 -18.60
CA PHE A 215 -2.75 -3.51 -19.31
C PHE A 215 -1.99 -3.85 -20.58
N LEU A 216 -2.24 -3.08 -21.65
CA LEU A 216 -1.45 -3.07 -22.87
C LEU A 216 -0.78 -1.70 -22.96
N LEU A 217 0.55 -1.71 -23.08
CA LEU A 217 1.35 -0.50 -23.17
C LEU A 217 2.06 -0.47 -24.51
N LYS A 218 2.06 0.68 -25.17
CA LYS A 218 2.73 0.87 -26.45
C LYS A 218 3.40 2.24 -26.51
N SER A 219 4.68 2.29 -26.84
CA SER A 219 5.34 3.56 -27.15
C SER A 219 4.70 4.17 -28.38
N THR A 220 4.38 5.46 -28.32
CA THR A 220 3.83 6.18 -29.46
C THR A 220 4.93 6.50 -30.49
N ASN A 221 4.53 6.89 -31.69
CA ASN A 221 5.44 7.15 -32.82
C ASN A 221 6.47 8.25 -32.55
N SER A 222 6.20 9.17 -31.61
CA SER A 222 7.16 10.20 -31.20
C SER A 222 8.21 9.70 -30.21
N GLN A 223 8.08 8.47 -29.68
CA GLN A 223 8.90 7.92 -28.60
C GLN A 223 9.06 8.87 -27.40
N THR A 224 8.06 9.73 -27.18
CA THR A 224 7.99 10.63 -26.02
C THR A 224 6.98 10.14 -24.99
N ASN A 225 5.98 9.37 -25.43
CA ASN A 225 4.84 8.95 -24.62
C ASN A 225 4.62 7.44 -24.75
N ILE A 226 3.98 6.89 -23.74
CA ILE A 226 3.43 5.54 -23.71
C ILE A 226 1.91 5.67 -23.67
N SER A 227 1.27 5.02 -24.63
CA SER A 227 -0.16 4.75 -24.59
C SER A 227 -0.41 3.56 -23.68
N VAL A 228 -1.33 3.71 -22.74
CA VAL A 228 -1.70 2.70 -21.75
C VAL A 228 -3.19 2.41 -21.87
N ASP A 229 -3.52 1.19 -22.29
CA ASP A 229 -4.87 0.66 -22.31
C ASP A 229 -5.05 -0.30 -21.13
N GLY A 230 -5.93 0.03 -20.20
CA GLY A 230 -6.26 -0.81 -19.05
C GLY A 230 -7.60 -1.53 -19.25
N LYS A 231 -7.70 -2.75 -18.76
CA LYS A 231 -8.94 -3.55 -18.71
C LYS A 231 -9.14 -4.21 -17.35
N SER A 232 -10.39 -4.25 -16.88
CA SER A 232 -10.77 -4.76 -15.56
C SER A 232 -12.22 -5.25 -15.57
N THR A 233 -12.68 -5.77 -14.43
CA THR A 233 -14.09 -6.10 -14.16
C THR A 233 -14.82 -4.97 -13.40
N GLU A 234 -14.12 -3.92 -12.96
CA GLU A 234 -14.67 -2.83 -12.16
C GLU A 234 -14.24 -1.46 -12.74
N THR A 235 -15.21 -0.67 -13.20
CA THR A 235 -14.99 0.59 -13.93
C THR A 235 -14.36 1.68 -13.07
N HIS A 236 -14.87 1.89 -11.85
CA HIS A 236 -14.41 2.97 -10.98
C HIS A 236 -13.00 2.71 -10.47
N PHE A 237 -12.70 1.49 -10.05
CA PHE A 237 -11.37 1.04 -9.69
C PHE A 237 -10.40 1.30 -10.83
N LEU A 238 -10.72 0.84 -12.05
CA LEU A 238 -9.85 1.01 -13.21
C LEU A 238 -9.62 2.50 -13.51
N SER A 239 -10.67 3.32 -13.47
CA SER A 239 -10.55 4.77 -13.68
C SER A 239 -9.61 5.43 -12.67
N ASN A 240 -9.81 5.17 -11.37
CA ASN A 240 -8.97 5.73 -10.31
C ASN A 240 -7.52 5.23 -10.42
N LEU A 241 -7.30 3.95 -10.71
CA LEU A 241 -5.96 3.40 -10.91
C LEU A 241 -5.26 4.04 -12.11
N MET A 242 -5.97 4.31 -13.21
CA MET A 242 -5.41 4.99 -14.38
C MET A 242 -5.02 6.44 -14.06
N GLU A 243 -5.80 7.15 -13.24
CA GLU A 243 -5.42 8.49 -12.74
C GLU A 243 -4.17 8.43 -11.86
N GLU A 244 -4.03 7.42 -11.02
CA GLU A 244 -2.81 7.19 -10.24
C GLU A 244 -1.60 6.93 -11.14
N ILE A 245 -1.72 6.09 -12.18
CA ILE A 245 -0.66 5.79 -13.17
C ILE A 245 -0.27 7.03 -13.98
N LYS A 246 -1.24 7.90 -14.27
CA LYS A 246 -1.02 9.15 -15.01
C LYS A 246 -0.18 10.15 -14.22
N THR A 247 -0.24 10.08 -12.89
CA THR A 247 0.53 10.99 -12.03
C THR A 247 2.03 10.72 -12.19
N PRO A 248 2.88 11.76 -12.34
CA PRO A 248 4.31 11.56 -12.48
C PRO A 248 4.89 10.78 -11.30
N LEU A 249 5.39 9.57 -11.59
CA LEU A 249 6.23 8.79 -10.68
C LEU A 249 7.49 9.63 -10.38
N ARG A 250 7.75 9.88 -9.08
CA ARG A 250 8.93 10.61 -8.60
C ARG A 250 10.14 9.70 -8.49
#